data_AF-A0A426URC3-F1
#
_entry.id   AF-A0A426URC3-F1
#
_cell.length_a   1.000
_cell.length_b   1.000
_cell.length_c   1.000
_cell.angle_alpha   90.00
_cell.angle_beta   90.00
_cell.angle_gamma   90.00
#
_symmetry.space_group_name_H-M   'P 1'
#
loop_
_entity.id
_entity.type
_entity.pdbx_description
1 polymer ?
#
loop_
_entity_poly.entity_id
_entity_poly.type
_entity_poly.pdbx_seq_one_letter_code
_entity_poly.pdbx_strand_id
1 'polypeptide(L)'
;MIRNGSHPVASAAARLCRSLHDHTPSWEDVACPECWETALIADKEAAAEAGLPEVCEADPELIDEVAVERAVAGKAVELTVAEWQAAKLALMQRRQVGLCHARYLLSRTVTVVDALGSPLDPRLLGQVSGARSFSPARVVTLAALTRARRQASRREVFAAGLVPQAA
;
A
#
# COMPACT_ATOMS: atom_id res chain seq x y z
N MET A 1 8.63 -10.42 15.12
CA MET A 1 9.35 -9.35 14.43
C MET A 1 10.40 -10.01 13.53
N ILE A 2 10.34 -9.80 12.22
CA ILE A 2 11.30 -10.43 11.29
C ILE A 2 12.61 -9.63 11.38
N ARG A 3 13.62 -10.19 12.06
CA ARG A 3 14.96 -9.61 12.24
C ARG A 3 15.85 -10.05 11.09
N ASN A 4 15.69 -9.44 9.92
CA ASN A 4 16.50 -9.76 8.74
C ASN A 4 17.47 -8.61 8.43
N GLY A 5 18.58 -8.94 7.74
CA GLY A 5 19.56 -7.95 7.29
C GLY A 5 19.03 -6.90 6.30
N SER A 6 17.82 -7.09 5.76
CA SER A 6 17.15 -6.13 4.87
C SER A 6 16.35 -5.06 5.59
N HIS A 7 16.20 -5.13 6.92
CA HIS A 7 15.50 -4.10 7.67
C HIS A 7 16.28 -2.77 7.63
N PRO A 8 15.64 -1.60 7.47
CA PRO A 8 16.33 -0.30 7.38
C PRO A 8 17.30 -0.03 8.54
N VAL A 9 16.92 -0.37 9.78
CA VAL A 9 17.78 -0.18 10.97
C VAL A 9 18.81 -1.31 11.21
N ALA A 10 18.87 -2.34 10.37
CA ALA A 10 19.76 -3.50 10.55
C ALA A 10 21.24 -3.09 10.69
N SER A 11 21.70 -2.16 9.86
CA SER A 11 23.09 -1.68 9.90
C SER A 11 23.41 -0.90 11.18
N ALA A 12 22.43 -0.16 11.74
CA ALA A 12 22.59 0.53 13.02
C ALA A 12 22.68 -0.46 14.18
N ALA A 13 21.76 -1.43 14.23
CA ALA A 13 21.78 -2.50 15.24
C ALA A 13 23.08 -3.31 15.21
N ALA A 14 23.57 -3.66 14.01
CA ALA A 14 24.83 -4.37 13.82
C ALA A 14 26.06 -3.58 14.31
N ARG A 15 26.06 -2.26 14.12
CA ARG A 15 27.13 -1.37 14.63
C ARG A 15 27.13 -1.33 16.15
N LEU A 16 25.96 -1.16 16.78
CA LEU A 16 25.81 -1.18 18.24
C LEU A 16 26.31 -2.51 18.81
N CYS A 17 25.89 -3.62 18.20
CA CYS A 17 26.23 -4.95 18.68
C CYS A 17 27.73 -5.23 18.62
N ARG A 18 28.41 -4.81 17.53
CA ARG A 18 29.88 -4.86 17.43
C ARG A 18 30.55 -4.04 18.54
N SER A 19 30.07 -2.82 18.78
CA SER A 19 30.72 -1.92 19.75
C SER A 19 30.51 -2.32 21.21
N LEU A 20 29.36 -2.92 21.54
CA LEU A 20 28.98 -3.20 22.92
C LEU A 20 29.27 -4.64 23.34
N HIS A 21 29.31 -5.58 22.39
CA HIS A 21 29.33 -7.01 22.68
C HIS A 21 30.42 -7.79 21.93
N ASP A 22 31.29 -7.10 21.17
CA ASP A 22 32.31 -7.73 20.30
C ASP A 22 31.75 -8.83 19.37
N HIS A 23 30.45 -8.71 19.05
CA HIS A 23 29.74 -9.66 18.23
C HIS A 23 29.98 -9.36 16.74
N THR A 24 30.34 -10.37 15.95
CA THR A 24 30.51 -10.22 14.50
C THR A 24 29.21 -10.62 13.79
N PRO A 25 28.45 -9.66 13.25
CA PRO A 25 27.12 -9.94 12.72
C PRO A 25 27.17 -10.65 11.37
N SER A 26 26.16 -11.48 11.14
CA SER A 26 25.93 -12.22 9.90
C SER A 26 24.57 -11.87 9.28
N TRP A 27 24.24 -12.45 8.13
CA TRP A 27 22.97 -12.22 7.46
C TRP A 27 21.76 -12.86 8.20
N GLU A 28 22.00 -13.91 8.98
CA GLU A 28 21.01 -14.57 9.84
C GLU A 28 20.96 -13.96 11.25
N ASP A 29 22.11 -13.49 11.74
CA ASP A 29 22.28 -12.93 13.08
C ASP A 29 22.94 -11.55 13.04
N VAL A 30 22.11 -10.56 12.76
CA VAL A 30 22.54 -9.17 12.53
C VAL A 30 22.91 -8.46 13.84
N ALA A 31 22.24 -8.79 14.95
CA ALA A 31 22.45 -8.17 16.27
C ALA A 31 21.63 -8.87 17.35
N CYS A 32 22.06 -8.75 18.61
CA CYS A 32 21.30 -9.19 19.76
C CYS A 32 19.96 -8.43 19.91
N PRO A 33 18.97 -9.00 20.64
CA PRO A 33 17.68 -8.37 20.85
C PRO A 33 17.75 -6.94 21.41
N GLU A 34 18.66 -6.66 22.34
CA GLU A 34 18.77 -5.33 22.95
C GLU A 34 19.25 -4.29 21.93
N CYS A 35 20.28 -4.61 21.15
CA CYS A 35 20.81 -3.71 20.12
C CYS A 35 19.77 -3.42 19.01
N TRP A 36 18.90 -4.39 18.69
CA TRP A 36 17.76 -4.16 17.80
C TRP A 36 16.77 -3.15 18.39
N GLU A 37 16.39 -3.33 19.65
CA GLU A 37 15.45 -2.44 20.32
C GLU A 37 16.01 -1.02 20.44
N THR A 38 17.29 -0.89 20.85
CA THR A 38 17.97 0.41 20.91
C THR A 38 18.00 1.10 19.54
N ALA A 39 18.32 0.38 18.47
CA ALA A 39 18.33 0.95 17.13
C ALA A 39 16.93 1.40 16.67
N LEU A 40 15.88 0.66 17.00
CA LEU A 40 14.49 1.02 16.68
C LEU A 40 14.01 2.23 17.48
N ILE A 41 14.37 2.32 18.76
CA ILE A 41 14.04 3.49 19.60
C ILE A 41 14.76 4.73 19.06
N ALA A 42 16.06 4.63 18.78
CA ALA A 42 16.83 5.75 18.24
C ALA A 42 16.29 6.22 16.87
N ASP A 43 15.86 5.31 16.01
CA ASP A 43 15.22 5.65 14.72
C ASP A 43 13.90 6.40 14.92
N LYS A 44 13.07 5.96 15.88
CA LYS A 44 11.83 6.65 16.26
C LYS A 44 12.09 8.04 16.86
N GLU A 45 13.08 8.16 17.74
CA GLU A 45 13.46 9.44 18.36
C GLU A 45 13.99 10.41 17.31
N ALA A 46 14.84 9.94 16.39
CA ALA A 46 15.34 10.73 15.27
C ALA A 46 14.20 11.20 14.35
N ALA A 47 13.22 10.33 14.07
CA ALA A 47 12.03 10.71 13.31
C ALA A 47 11.20 11.79 14.03
N ALA A 48 11.01 11.66 15.34
CA ALA A 48 10.30 12.65 16.15
C ALA A 48 11.04 14.00 16.21
N GLU A 49 12.37 13.99 16.38
CA GLU A 49 13.20 15.20 16.37
C GLU A 49 13.16 15.92 15.02
N ALA A 50 13.13 15.15 13.92
CA ALA A 50 12.96 15.68 12.57
C ALA A 50 11.53 16.20 12.29
N GLY A 51 10.60 16.09 13.24
CA GLY A 51 9.20 16.48 13.07
C GLY A 51 8.45 15.60 12.08
N LEU A 52 8.92 14.37 11.83
CA LEU A 52 8.23 13.42 10.98
C LEU A 52 6.99 12.88 11.72
N PRO A 53 5.88 12.65 11.00
CA PRO A 53 4.69 12.09 11.61
C PRO A 53 4.93 10.64 12.03
N GLU A 54 4.41 10.27 13.21
CA GLU A 54 4.47 8.88 13.72
C GLU A 54 3.76 7.91 12.78
N VAL A 55 2.72 8.39 12.10
CA VAL A 55 1.99 7.66 11.05
C VAL A 55 2.15 8.43 9.75
N CYS A 56 2.86 7.84 8.78
CA CYS A 56 2.88 8.32 7.42
C CYS A 56 1.61 7.83 6.70
N GLU A 57 0.69 8.74 6.37
CA GLU A 57 -0.45 8.39 5.54
C GLU A 57 0.05 7.95 4.16
N ALA A 58 -0.47 6.82 3.67
CA ALA A 58 -0.11 6.34 2.34
C ALA A 58 -0.53 7.37 1.30
N ASP A 59 0.46 7.96 0.61
CA ASP A 59 0.23 8.90 -0.47
C ASP A 59 -0.46 8.17 -1.64
N PRO A 60 -1.72 8.51 -1.97
CA PRO A 60 -2.46 7.83 -3.03
C PRO A 60 -1.95 8.14 -4.44
N GLU A 61 -1.05 9.11 -4.58
CA GLU A 61 -0.38 9.46 -5.83
C GLU A 61 1.03 8.89 -5.94
N LEU A 62 1.55 8.28 -4.87
CA LEU A 62 2.82 7.56 -4.92
C LEU A 62 2.69 6.35 -5.86
N ILE A 63 3.65 6.22 -6.76
CA ILE A 63 3.69 5.15 -7.77
C ILE A 63 4.88 4.24 -7.45
N ASP A 64 4.61 2.97 -7.13
CA ASP A 64 5.65 1.95 -7.18
C ASP A 64 5.95 1.58 -8.65
N GLU A 65 7.05 2.11 -9.18
CA GLU A 65 7.48 1.84 -10.55
C GLU A 65 7.74 0.35 -10.82
N VAL A 66 8.20 -0.41 -9.82
CA VAL A 66 8.45 -1.85 -9.97
C VAL A 66 7.13 -2.61 -10.10
N ALA A 67 6.11 -2.23 -9.33
CA ALA A 67 4.77 -2.77 -9.47
C ALA A 67 4.20 -2.49 -10.86
N VAL A 68 4.37 -1.25 -11.36
CA VAL A 68 3.97 -0.84 -12.71
C VAL A 68 4.67 -1.69 -13.78
N GLU A 69 5.98 -1.86 -13.70
CA GLU A 69 6.73 -2.66 -14.68
C GLU A 69 6.29 -4.12 -14.71
N ARG A 70 6.06 -4.72 -13.53
CA ARG A 70 5.55 -6.09 -13.42
C ARG A 70 4.16 -6.22 -14.05
N ALA A 71 3.27 -5.26 -13.83
CA ALA A 71 1.96 -5.23 -14.47
C ALA A 71 2.07 -5.11 -15.99
N VAL A 72 2.93 -4.23 -16.50
CA VAL A 72 3.20 -4.05 -17.94
C VAL A 72 3.81 -5.30 -18.58
N ALA A 73 4.56 -6.09 -17.81
CA ALA A 73 5.07 -7.39 -18.21
C ALA A 73 4.01 -8.52 -18.17
N GLY A 74 2.78 -8.23 -17.73
CA GLY A 74 1.68 -9.19 -17.62
C GLY A 74 1.78 -10.10 -16.40
N LYS A 75 2.50 -9.69 -15.35
CA LYS A 75 2.54 -10.41 -14.08
C LYS A 75 1.30 -10.08 -13.25
N ALA A 76 0.90 -11.04 -12.42
CA ALA A 76 -0.19 -10.85 -11.47
C ALA A 76 0.31 -9.97 -10.31
N VAL A 77 -0.26 -8.77 -10.15
CA VAL A 77 0.12 -7.81 -9.12
C VAL A 77 -1.10 -7.03 -8.63
N GLU A 78 -1.01 -6.51 -7.41
CA GLU A 78 -1.92 -5.50 -6.91
C GLU A 78 -1.35 -4.13 -7.28
N LEU A 79 -2.21 -3.25 -7.81
CA LEU A 79 -1.83 -1.86 -8.11
C LEU A 79 -2.77 -0.90 -7.41
N THR A 80 -2.24 0.23 -6.96
CA THR A 80 -3.07 1.39 -6.65
C THR A 80 -3.72 1.94 -7.92
N VAL A 81 -4.67 2.86 -7.74
CA VAL A 81 -5.31 3.54 -8.87
C VAL A 81 -4.31 4.36 -9.68
N ALA A 82 -3.36 5.05 -9.02
CA ALA A 82 -2.31 5.82 -9.67
C ALA A 82 -1.38 4.90 -10.49
N GLU A 83 -0.94 3.80 -9.90
CA GLU A 83 -0.11 2.79 -10.58
C GLU A 83 -0.83 2.13 -11.76
N TRP A 84 -2.12 1.81 -11.63
CA TRP A 84 -2.90 1.26 -12.73
C TRP A 84 -2.98 2.21 -13.92
N GLN A 85 -3.09 3.52 -13.66
CA GLN A 85 -3.03 4.53 -14.72
C GLN A 85 -1.65 4.63 -15.36
N ALA A 86 -0.60 4.62 -14.55
CA ALA A 86 0.78 4.60 -15.03
C ALA A 86 1.04 3.38 -15.91
N ALA A 87 0.63 2.18 -15.47
CA ALA A 87 0.75 0.94 -16.24
C ALA A 87 -0.04 0.99 -17.56
N LYS A 88 -1.24 1.57 -17.55
CA LYS A 88 -2.05 1.75 -18.76
C LYS A 88 -1.37 2.67 -19.77
N LEU A 89 -0.85 3.81 -19.32
CA LEU A 89 -0.11 4.74 -20.18
C LEU A 89 1.19 4.11 -20.69
N ALA A 90 1.92 3.39 -19.83
CA ALA A 90 3.13 2.68 -20.22
C ALA A 90 2.85 1.60 -21.27
N LEU A 91 1.76 0.84 -21.17
CA LEU A 91 1.35 -0.11 -22.20
C LEU A 91 1.04 0.59 -23.53
N MET A 92 0.30 1.70 -23.49
CA MET A 92 -0.02 2.48 -24.69
C MET A 92 1.23 3.01 -25.38
N GLN A 93 2.20 3.52 -24.61
CA GLN A 93 3.44 4.09 -25.15
C GLN A 93 4.41 3.01 -25.63
N ARG A 94 4.68 1.98 -24.81
CA ARG A 94 5.71 0.97 -25.08
C ARG A 94 5.27 -0.07 -26.11
N ARG A 95 3.99 -0.44 -26.12
CA ARG A 95 3.45 -1.49 -27.01
C ARG A 95 2.56 -0.96 -28.13
N GLN A 96 2.35 0.36 -28.19
CA GLN A 96 1.49 1.02 -29.18
C GLN A 96 0.07 0.43 -29.26
N VAL A 97 -0.42 -0.11 -28.15
CA VAL A 97 -1.77 -0.69 -28.07
C VAL A 97 -2.79 0.40 -27.78
N GLY A 98 -3.97 0.29 -28.38
CA GLY A 98 -5.09 1.18 -28.09
C GLY A 98 -5.58 1.06 -26.63
N LEU A 99 -6.21 2.13 -26.13
CA LEU A 99 -6.70 2.24 -24.75
C LEU A 99 -7.52 1.01 -24.29
N CYS A 100 -8.43 0.53 -25.14
CA CYS A 100 -9.27 -0.62 -24.83
C CYS A 100 -8.45 -1.91 -24.64
N HIS A 101 -7.42 -2.10 -25.47
CA HIS A 101 -6.56 -3.27 -25.40
C HIS A 101 -5.63 -3.19 -24.17
N ALA A 102 -5.07 -2.03 -23.87
CA ALA A 102 -4.32 -1.82 -22.62
C ALA A 102 -5.16 -2.14 -21.38
N ARG A 103 -6.42 -1.67 -21.35
CA ARG A 103 -7.36 -1.93 -20.25
C ARG A 103 -7.66 -3.42 -20.12
N TYR A 104 -7.87 -4.10 -21.26
CA TYR A 104 -8.12 -5.54 -21.30
C TYR A 104 -6.94 -6.33 -20.73
N LEU A 105 -5.71 -6.03 -21.17
CA LEU A 105 -4.51 -6.72 -20.71
C LEU A 105 -4.34 -6.60 -19.19
N LEU A 106 -4.49 -5.40 -18.64
CA LEU A 106 -4.37 -5.18 -17.19
C LEU A 106 -5.50 -5.86 -16.42
N SER A 107 -6.74 -5.84 -16.92
CA SER A 107 -7.88 -6.43 -16.19
C SER A 107 -7.78 -7.94 -15.97
N ARG A 108 -6.89 -8.64 -16.70
CA ARG A 108 -6.67 -10.09 -16.55
C ARG A 108 -5.69 -10.46 -15.46
N THR A 109 -4.76 -9.57 -15.12
CA THR A 109 -3.63 -9.88 -14.24
C THR A 109 -3.54 -8.92 -13.07
N VAL A 110 -4.17 -7.75 -13.13
CA VAL A 110 -4.07 -6.73 -12.10
C VAL A 110 -5.34 -6.67 -11.28
N THR A 111 -5.16 -6.71 -9.96
CA THR A 111 -6.18 -6.29 -9.00
C THR A 111 -5.91 -4.85 -8.62
N VAL A 112 -6.90 -3.96 -8.75
CA VAL A 112 -6.73 -2.57 -8.31
C VAL A 112 -7.18 -2.45 -6.86
N VAL A 113 -6.34 -1.87 -6.02
CA VAL A 113 -6.57 -1.66 -4.60
C VAL A 113 -6.58 -0.17 -4.26
N ASP A 114 -7.17 0.18 -3.12
CA ASP A 114 -6.99 1.51 -2.53
C ASP A 114 -5.68 1.61 -1.74
N ALA A 115 -5.41 2.80 -1.17
CA ALA A 115 -4.20 3.06 -0.39
C ALA A 115 -4.05 2.18 0.87
N LEU A 116 -5.09 1.44 1.26
CA LEU A 116 -5.08 0.52 2.39
C LEU A 116 -5.06 -0.96 1.93
N GLY A 117 -4.83 -1.22 0.65
CA GLY A 117 -4.81 -2.58 0.08
C GLY A 117 -6.19 -3.22 -0.07
N SER A 118 -7.29 -2.45 0.04
CA SER A 118 -8.63 -3.01 -0.16
C SER A 118 -8.98 -3.03 -1.66
N PRO A 119 -9.48 -4.16 -2.20
CA PRO A 119 -9.79 -4.25 -3.62
C PRO A 119 -10.92 -3.32 -4.04
N LEU A 120 -10.74 -2.63 -5.15
CA LEU A 120 -11.71 -1.74 -5.77
C LEU A 120 -12.48 -2.44 -6.88
N ASP A 121 -13.78 -2.14 -7.00
CA ASP A 121 -14.62 -2.67 -8.08
C ASP A 121 -14.18 -2.05 -9.42
N PRO A 122 -13.81 -2.86 -10.44
CA PRO A 122 -13.42 -2.37 -11.77
C PRO A 122 -14.45 -1.45 -12.44
N ARG A 123 -15.74 -1.55 -12.09
CA ARG A 123 -16.79 -0.66 -12.59
C ARG A 123 -16.61 0.78 -12.13
N LEU A 124 -16.02 1.00 -10.95
CA LEU A 124 -15.71 2.33 -10.41
C LEU A 124 -14.56 3.00 -11.17
N LEU A 125 -13.63 2.23 -11.75
CA LEU A 125 -12.50 2.76 -12.53
C LEU A 125 -12.94 3.35 -13.89
N GLY A 126 -14.06 2.85 -14.44
CA GLY A 126 -14.60 3.29 -15.72
C GLY A 126 -15.31 4.66 -15.68
N GLN A 127 -16.01 4.98 -14.58
CA GLN A 127 -16.77 6.23 -14.45
C GLN A 127 -15.88 7.47 -14.27
N VAL A 128 -14.65 7.30 -13.81
CA VAL A 128 -13.71 8.39 -13.51
C VAL A 128 -12.88 8.76 -14.75
N SER A 129 -12.89 7.93 -15.79
CA SER A 129 -12.14 8.16 -17.04
C SER A 129 -12.81 9.14 -18.03
N GLY A 130 -14.06 9.57 -17.76
CA GLY A 130 -14.84 10.45 -18.64
C GLY A 130 -14.77 11.95 -18.32
N ALA A 131 -14.27 12.33 -17.14
CA ALA A 131 -14.14 13.73 -16.75
C ALA A 131 -12.74 14.25 -17.09
N ARG A 132 -12.65 15.44 -17.70
CA ARG A 132 -11.41 16.13 -18.13
C ARG A 132 -10.39 16.44 -17.01
N SER A 133 -10.61 15.96 -15.80
CA SER A 133 -9.65 16.00 -14.69
C SER A 133 -9.85 14.77 -13.82
N PHE A 134 -8.98 13.76 -14.03
CA PHE A 134 -8.85 12.63 -13.14
C PHE A 134 -8.10 13.08 -11.89
N SER A 135 -8.71 12.97 -10.72
CA SER A 135 -8.02 13.18 -9.44
C SER A 135 -8.06 11.85 -8.67
N PRO A 136 -6.91 11.23 -8.40
CA PRO A 136 -6.81 10.04 -7.54
C PRO A 136 -7.53 10.26 -6.20
N ALA A 137 -7.45 11.47 -5.64
CA ALA A 137 -8.16 11.89 -4.43
C ALA A 137 -9.69 11.73 -4.54
N ARG A 138 -10.30 11.96 -5.71
CA ARG A 138 -11.73 11.70 -5.92
C ARG A 138 -12.07 10.21 -5.86
N VAL A 139 -11.20 9.34 -6.38
CA VAL A 139 -11.43 7.88 -6.34
C VAL A 139 -11.30 7.37 -4.92
N VAL A 140 -10.29 7.84 -4.18
CA VAL A 140 -10.11 7.56 -2.76
C VAL A 140 -11.30 8.08 -1.95
N THR A 141 -11.79 9.28 -2.23
CA THR A 141 -12.99 9.84 -1.58
C THR A 141 -14.23 8.99 -1.86
N LEU A 142 -14.44 8.54 -3.10
CA LEU A 142 -15.56 7.67 -3.44
C LEU A 142 -15.43 6.27 -2.83
N ALA A 143 -14.22 5.74 -2.71
CA ALA A 143 -13.92 4.48 -2.03
C ALA A 143 -14.17 4.59 -0.50
N ALA A 144 -13.76 5.71 0.12
CA ALA A 144 -14.03 6.00 1.52
C ALA A 144 -15.53 6.18 1.78
N LEU A 145 -16.26 6.91 0.90
CA LEU A 145 -17.71 7.08 0.99
C LEU A 145 -18.47 5.76 0.81
N THR A 146 -18.02 4.88 -0.08
CA THR A 146 -18.62 3.56 -0.24
C THR A 146 -18.34 2.65 0.96
N ARG A 147 -17.16 2.74 1.58
CA ARG A 147 -16.88 2.09 2.88
C ARG A 147 -17.77 2.62 4.00
N ALA A 148 -17.91 3.94 4.13
CA ALA A 148 -18.79 4.57 5.12
C ALA A 148 -20.25 4.13 4.94
N ARG A 149 -20.75 4.06 3.70
CA ARG A 149 -22.10 3.54 3.40
C ARG A 149 -22.25 2.08 3.77
N ARG A 150 -21.28 1.22 3.44
CA ARG A 150 -21.33 -0.22 3.81
C ARG A 150 -21.28 -0.42 5.32
N GLN A 151 -20.48 0.37 6.04
CA GLN A 151 -20.45 0.34 7.51
C GLN A 151 -21.77 0.83 8.12
N ALA A 152 -22.36 1.89 7.57
CA ALA A 152 -23.67 2.38 7.98
C ALA A 152 -24.76 1.32 7.74
N SER A 153 -24.84 0.74 6.54
CA SER A 153 -25.81 -0.32 6.24
C SER A 153 -25.61 -1.58 7.08
N ARG A 154 -24.35 -1.97 7.40
CA ARG A 154 -24.08 -3.07 8.34
C ARG A 154 -24.57 -2.75 9.75
N ARG A 155 -24.39 -1.52 10.22
CA ARG A 155 -24.91 -1.05 11.51
C ARG A 155 -26.44 -1.04 11.54
N GLU A 156 -27.08 -0.59 10.47
CA GLU A 156 -28.55 -0.61 10.33
C GLU A 156 -29.10 -2.03 10.33
N VAL A 157 -28.48 -2.97 9.60
CA VAL A 157 -28.88 -4.38 9.59
C VAL A 157 -28.69 -5.03 10.96
N PHE A 158 -27.59 -4.70 11.66
CA PHE A 158 -27.35 -5.21 13.01
C PHE A 158 -28.32 -4.61 14.05
N ALA A 159 -28.66 -3.33 13.92
CA ALA A 159 -29.66 -2.67 14.77
C ALA A 159 -31.09 -3.19 14.51
N ALA A 160 -31.43 -3.50 13.25
CA ALA A 160 -32.72 -4.08 12.88
C ALA A 160 -32.86 -5.56 13.30
N GLY A 161 -31.74 -6.27 13.50
CA GLY A 161 -31.71 -7.64 14.01
C GLY A 161 -31.83 -7.78 15.54
N LEU A 162 -31.89 -6.67 16.28
CA LEU A 162 -32.04 -6.62 17.74
C LEU A 162 -33.48 -6.29 18.17
N VAL A 163 -34.50 -6.87 17.51
CA VAL A 163 -35.85 -6.94 18.07
C VAL A 163 -35.93 -8.20 18.94
N PRO A 164 -35.93 -8.10 20.28
CA PRO A 164 -36.20 -9.27 21.10
C PRO A 164 -37.68 -9.67 20.89
N GLN A 165 -37.91 -10.91 20.43
CA GLN A 165 -39.21 -11.55 20.63
C GLN A 165 -39.34 -11.79 22.14
N ALA A 166 -40.03 -10.87 22.81
CA ALA A 166 -40.52 -11.09 24.16
C ALA A 166 -41.66 -12.12 24.08
N ALA A 167 -41.42 -13.29 24.65
CA ALA A 167 -42.45 -14.25 25.07
C ALA A 167 -42.71 -14.08 26.56
#